data_AF-A0A965N6X6-F1
#
_entry.id   AF-A0A965N6X6-F1
#
_cell.length_a   1.000
_cell.length_b   1.000
_cell.length_c   1.000
_cell.angle_alpha   90.00
_cell.angle_beta   90.00
_cell.angle_gamma   90.00
#
_symmetry.space_group_name_H-M   'P 1'
#
loop_
_entity.id
_entity.type
_entity.pdbx_description
1 polymer ?
#
loop_
_entity_poly.entity_id
_entity_poly.type
_entity_poly.pdbx_seq_one_letter_code
_entity_poly.pdbx_strand_id
1 'polypeptide(L)'
;MSRQFIHEYRAELDRMRAISGSRRESVLRDAFKMLLQRWGRGQDLLLVPEHSLITDKGSRIYVDGALLNSLRIPFGYWEAKDADDRLDHEIANGLSQRQYRLFR
;
A
#
# COMPACT_ATOMS: atom_id res chain seq x y z
N MET A 1 12.30 -3.77 -5.46
CA MET A 1 12.52 -2.45 -4.86
C MET A 1 14.03 -2.25 -4.69
N SER A 2 14.61 -1.10 -5.08
CA SER A 2 16.08 -0.90 -5.07
C SER A 2 16.59 -0.45 -3.68
N ARG A 3 17.88 -0.65 -3.41
CA ARG A 3 18.52 -0.17 -2.16
C ARG A 3 18.39 1.35 -1.99
N GLN A 4 18.48 2.10 -3.09
CA GLN A 4 18.35 3.56 -3.08
C GLN A 4 16.99 4.01 -2.52
N PHE A 5 15.89 3.39 -2.99
CA PHE A 5 14.56 3.72 -2.49
C PHE A 5 14.39 3.41 -1.00
N ILE A 6 15.01 2.34 -0.49
CA ILE A 6 14.98 2.00 0.93
C ILE A 6 15.74 3.04 1.77
N HIS A 7 16.88 3.54 1.29
CA HIS A 7 17.62 4.60 1.97
C HIS A 7 16.84 5.92 2.00
N GLU A 8 16.21 6.29 0.90
CA GLU A 8 15.35 7.48 0.82
C GLU A 8 14.15 7.37 1.74
N TYR A 9 13.50 6.20 1.80
CA TYR A 9 12.41 5.92 2.72
C TYR A 9 12.82 6.11 4.18
N ARG A 10 13.99 5.59 4.59
CA ARG A 10 14.49 5.76 5.96
C ARG A 10 14.74 7.23 6.26
N ALA A 11 15.36 7.96 5.33
CA ALA A 11 15.61 9.39 5.49
C ALA A 11 14.31 10.21 5.59
N GLU A 12 13.28 9.85 4.81
CA GLU A 12 11.98 10.50 4.88
C GLU A 12 11.24 10.20 6.18
N LEU A 13 11.25 8.94 6.61
CA LEU A 13 10.66 8.52 7.88
C LEU A 13 11.30 9.24 9.07
N ASP A 14 12.63 9.38 9.07
CA ASP A 14 13.35 10.10 10.12
C ASP A 14 13.01 11.60 10.10
N ARG A 15 12.88 12.21 8.92
CA ARG A 15 12.42 13.61 8.77
C ARG A 15 11.01 13.80 9.30
N MET A 16 10.06 12.94 8.93
CA MET A 16 8.67 13.03 9.38
C MET A 16 8.54 12.82 10.90
N ARG A 17 9.35 11.91 11.49
CA ARG A 17 9.41 11.71 12.94
C ARG A 17 9.96 12.94 13.66
N ALA A 18 11.00 13.56 13.10
CA ALA A 18 11.60 14.76 13.68
C ALA A 18 10.63 15.96 13.67
N ILE A 19 9.86 16.12 12.60
CA ILE A 19 8.90 17.23 12.44
C ILE A 19 7.63 17.01 13.28
N SER A 20 7.07 15.79 13.27
CA SER A 20 5.81 15.50 13.97
C SER A 20 5.98 15.25 15.47
N GLY A 21 7.20 14.98 15.94
CA GLY A 21 7.47 14.53 17.31
C GLY A 21 6.82 13.19 17.66
N SER A 22 6.23 12.50 16.68
CA SER A 22 5.34 11.36 16.88
C SER A 22 5.92 10.10 16.25
N ARG A 23 5.85 8.99 16.99
CA ARG A 23 6.14 7.64 16.48
C ARG A 23 4.87 6.90 16.03
N ARG A 24 3.77 7.63 15.81
CA ARG A 24 2.48 7.05 15.42
C ARG A 24 2.59 6.25 14.12
N GLU A 25 1.79 5.21 14.04
CA GLU A 25 1.61 4.35 12.86
C GLU A 25 1.22 5.15 11.61
N SER A 26 0.47 6.24 11.77
CA SER A 26 0.13 7.17 10.67
C SER A 26 1.38 7.76 9.97
N VAL A 27 2.43 8.09 10.72
CA VAL A 27 3.68 8.63 10.13
C VAL A 27 4.40 7.56 9.32
N LEU A 28 4.38 6.31 9.79
CA LEU A 28 4.95 5.18 9.07
C LEU A 28 4.17 4.90 7.78
N ARG A 29 2.84 4.91 7.86
CA ARG A 29 1.91 4.75 6.74
C ARG A 29 2.17 5.79 5.65
N ASP A 30 2.29 7.07 6.02
CA ASP A 30 2.53 8.15 5.06
C ASP A 30 3.92 8.04 4.41
N ALA A 31 4.97 7.76 5.20
CA ALA A 31 6.31 7.55 4.66
C ALA A 31 6.36 6.37 3.69
N PHE A 32 5.67 5.27 4.02
CA PHE A 32 5.59 4.09 3.16
C PHE A 32 4.77 4.36 1.90
N LYS A 33 3.66 5.09 1.99
CA LYS A 33 2.87 5.55 0.85
C LYS A 33 3.73 6.29 -0.17
N MET A 34 4.56 7.23 0.30
CA MET A 34 5.46 8.01 -0.54
C MET A 34 6.51 7.13 -1.22
N LEU A 35 7.12 6.19 -0.49
CA LEU A 35 8.03 5.20 -1.04
C LEU A 35 7.35 4.39 -2.15
N LEU A 36 6.18 3.85 -1.88
CA LEU A 36 5.43 3.01 -2.81
C LEU A 36 5.02 3.79 -4.06
N GLN A 37 4.58 5.03 -3.90
CA GLN A 37 4.25 5.92 -5.01
C GLN A 37 5.46 6.19 -5.89
N ARG A 38 6.62 6.49 -5.29
CA ARG A 38 7.86 6.77 -6.02
C ARG A 38 8.36 5.54 -6.78
N TRP A 39 8.36 4.38 -6.11
CA TRP A 39 8.73 3.12 -6.73
C TRP A 39 7.77 2.76 -7.87
N GLY A 40 6.45 2.92 -7.67
CA GLY A 40 5.43 2.65 -8.67
C GLY A 40 5.61 3.47 -9.95
N ARG A 41 5.90 4.78 -9.82
CA ARG A 41 6.20 5.65 -10.97
C ARG A 41 7.38 5.14 -11.80
N GLY A 42 8.41 4.62 -11.16
CA GLY A 42 9.56 4.01 -11.84
C GLY A 42 9.25 2.68 -12.54
N GLN A 43 8.03 2.17 -12.41
CA GLN A 43 7.53 0.94 -13.05
C GLN A 43 6.31 1.23 -13.96
N ASP A 44 6.06 2.49 -14.30
CA ASP A 44 4.87 2.94 -15.04
C ASP A 44 3.54 2.58 -14.35
N LEU A 45 3.57 2.55 -13.02
CA LEU A 45 2.41 2.33 -12.15
C LEU A 45 2.00 3.60 -11.41
N LEU A 46 0.71 3.72 -11.15
CA LEU A 46 0.09 4.83 -10.44
C LEU A 46 -0.57 4.30 -9.16
N LEU A 47 -0.17 4.87 -8.01
CA LEU A 47 -0.79 4.54 -6.72
C LEU A 47 -2.10 5.33 -6.58
N VAL A 48 -3.21 4.62 -6.55
CA VAL A 48 -4.55 5.15 -6.30
C VAL A 48 -4.92 4.85 -4.84
N PRO A 49 -5.11 5.86 -3.98
CA PRO A 49 -5.53 5.64 -2.59
C PRO A 49 -6.99 5.21 -2.50
N GLU A 50 -7.36 4.52 -1.42
CA GLU A 50 -8.75 4.13 -1.07
C GLU A 50 -9.46 3.38 -2.22
N HIS A 51 -8.79 2.34 -2.73
CA HIS A 51 -9.25 1.64 -3.92
C HIS A 51 -10.28 0.55 -3.54
N SER A 52 -11.44 0.55 -4.21
CA SER A 52 -12.45 -0.49 -3.99
C SER A 52 -12.18 -1.74 -4.84
N LEU A 53 -12.42 -2.92 -4.29
CA LEU A 53 -12.39 -4.20 -5.01
C LEU A 53 -13.63 -5.02 -4.69
N ILE A 54 -14.03 -5.85 -5.66
CA ILE A 54 -15.11 -6.81 -5.49
C ILE A 54 -14.47 -8.18 -5.28
N THR A 55 -14.81 -8.81 -4.16
CA THR A 55 -14.39 -10.17 -3.81
C THR A 55 -15.11 -11.20 -4.68
N ASP A 56 -14.61 -12.43 -4.72
CA ASP A 56 -15.23 -13.53 -5.48
C ASP A 56 -16.66 -13.83 -5.00
N LYS A 57 -17.00 -13.45 -3.76
CA LYS A 57 -18.34 -13.55 -3.16
C LYS A 57 -19.26 -12.39 -3.52
N GLY A 58 -18.82 -11.45 -4.35
CA GLY A 58 -19.58 -10.25 -4.73
C GLY A 58 -19.58 -9.14 -3.69
N SER A 59 -18.96 -9.33 -2.52
CA SER A 59 -18.82 -8.29 -1.50
C SER A 59 -17.78 -7.26 -1.94
N ARG A 60 -18.07 -5.97 -1.76
CA ARG A 60 -17.12 -4.88 -1.99
C ARG A 60 -16.30 -4.63 -0.74
N ILE A 61 -14.98 -4.60 -0.88
CA ILE A 61 -14.03 -4.20 0.16
C ILE A 61 -13.19 -3.00 -0.33
N TYR A 62 -12.60 -2.28 0.61
CA TYR A 62 -11.73 -1.13 0.34
C TYR A 62 -10.34 -1.42 0.87
N VAL A 63 -9.33 -1.11 0.07
CA VAL A 63 -7.91 -1.16 0.49
C VAL A 63 -7.34 0.25 0.53
N ASP A 64 -6.29 0.43 1.31
CA ASP A 64 -5.63 1.72 1.45
C ASP A 64 -5.03 2.27 0.14
N GLY A 65 -4.63 1.38 -0.76
CA GLY A 65 -4.33 1.77 -2.12
C GLY A 65 -4.14 0.62 -3.12
N ALA A 66 -4.16 0.96 -4.40
CA ALA A 66 -3.86 0.05 -5.50
C ALA A 66 -2.81 0.66 -6.42
N LEU A 67 -1.82 -0.14 -6.80
CA LEU A 67 -0.92 0.19 -7.90
C LEU A 67 -1.54 -0.28 -9.20
N LEU A 68 -1.87 0.67 -10.08
CA LEU A 68 -2.51 0.42 -11.36
C LEU A 68 -1.54 0.76 -12.50
N ASN A 69 -1.60 0.01 -13.59
CA ASN A 69 -0.98 0.43 -14.84
C ASN A 69 -1.84 1.48 -15.57
N SER A 70 -1.38 1.95 -16.73
CA SER A 70 -2.11 2.91 -17.58
C SER A 70 -3.49 2.43 -18.04
N LEU A 71 -3.72 1.12 -18.11
CA LEU A 71 -5.01 0.50 -18.45
C LEU A 71 -5.93 0.29 -17.23
N ARG A 72 -5.56 0.83 -16.06
CA ARG A 72 -6.26 0.65 -14.79
C ARG A 72 -6.35 -0.80 -14.32
N ILE A 73 -5.46 -1.67 -14.82
CA ILE A 73 -5.35 -3.05 -14.37
C ILE A 73 -4.49 -3.05 -13.09
N PRO A 74 -5.00 -3.61 -11.98
CA PRO A 74 -4.24 -3.69 -10.74
C PRO A 74 -2.99 -4.57 -10.89
N PHE A 75 -1.84 -3.99 -10.59
CA PHE A 75 -0.59 -4.71 -10.41
C PHE A 75 -0.48 -5.31 -9.00
N GLY A 76 -1.02 -4.59 -8.01
CA GLY A 76 -1.08 -5.04 -6.63
C GLY A 76 -1.76 -4.02 -5.74
N TYR A 77 -2.02 -4.43 -4.50
CA TYR A 77 -2.72 -3.63 -3.50
C TYR A 77 -1.81 -3.36 -2.31
N TRP A 78 -1.99 -2.21 -1.69
CA TRP A 78 -1.30 -1.79 -0.49
C TRP A 78 -2.32 -1.65 0.63
N GLU A 79 -2.01 -2.27 1.76
CA GLU A 79 -2.69 -2.06 3.02
C GLU A 79 -1.66 -1.52 4.00
N ALA A 80 -1.96 -0.40 4.64
CA ALA A 80 -1.18 -0.01 5.80
C ALA A 80 -1.38 -1.08 6.85
N LYS A 81 -0.31 -1.43 7.55
CA LYS A 81 -0.46 -2.29 8.70
C LYS A 81 -1.00 -1.45 9.84
N ASP A 82 -2.17 -1.82 10.33
CA ASP A 82 -2.77 -1.31 11.55
C ASP A 82 -2.66 -2.41 12.62
N ALA A 83 -2.60 -2.03 13.90
CA ALA A 83 -2.59 -3.00 15.01
C ALA A 83 -3.81 -3.96 15.05
N ASP A 84 -4.89 -3.65 14.32
CA ASP A 84 -6.15 -4.40 14.29
C ASP A 84 -6.56 -4.81 12.85
N ASP A 85 -5.57 -5.08 11.98
CA ASP A 85 -5.74 -5.47 10.57
C ASP A 85 -6.68 -6.68 10.39
N ARG A 86 -7.95 -6.41 10.07
CA ARG A 86 -8.96 -7.44 9.72
C ARG A 86 -8.92 -7.85 8.25
N LEU A 87 -8.22 -7.11 7.40
CA LEU A 87 -8.19 -7.35 5.96
C LEU A 87 -7.57 -8.71 5.59
N ASP A 88 -6.59 -9.22 6.36
CA ASP A 88 -6.04 -10.56 6.13
C ASP A 88 -7.12 -11.65 6.16
N HIS A 89 -8.05 -11.52 7.11
CA HIS A 89 -9.20 -12.43 7.22
C HIS A 89 -10.17 -12.26 6.05
N GLU A 90 -10.38 -11.04 5.56
CA GLU A 90 -11.27 -10.76 4.43
C GLU A 90 -10.69 -11.21 3.09
N ILE A 91 -9.39 -10.98 2.87
CA ILE A 91 -8.64 -11.42 1.68
C ILE A 91 -8.56 -12.95 1.64
N ALA A 92 -8.21 -13.61 2.75
CA ALA A 92 -8.16 -15.07 2.82
C ALA A 92 -9.53 -15.72 2.54
N ASN A 93 -10.62 -15.08 2.97
CA ASN A 93 -11.97 -15.60 2.81
C ASN A 93 -12.62 -15.27 1.45
N GLY A 94 -12.03 -14.42 0.60
CA GLY A 94 -12.71 -13.91 -0.60
C GLY A 94 -11.85 -13.62 -1.84
N LEU A 95 -10.52 -13.66 -1.75
CA LEU A 95 -9.59 -13.32 -2.84
C LEU A 95 -8.56 -14.42 -3.16
N SER A 96 -8.61 -15.56 -2.46
CA SER A 96 -7.62 -16.65 -2.51
C SER A 96 -7.42 -17.31 -3.90
N GLN A 97 -8.22 -16.99 -4.92
CA GLN A 97 -8.10 -17.62 -6.24
C GLN A 97 -7.39 -16.77 -7.31
N ARG A 98 -7.01 -15.52 -7.02
CA ARG A 98 -6.19 -14.69 -7.92
C ARG A 98 -4.86 -14.35 -7.24
N GLN A 99 -3.75 -14.49 -7.96
CA GLN A 99 -2.41 -14.10 -7.47
C GLN A 99 -2.29 -12.57 -7.39
N TYR A 100 -2.90 -11.97 -6.37
CA TYR A 100 -2.77 -10.55 -6.09
C TYR A 100 -1.48 -10.29 -5.30
N ARG A 101 -0.70 -9.31 -5.75
CA ARG A 101 0.50 -8.86 -5.01
C ARG A 101 0.08 -7.87 -3.93
N LEU A 102 0.40 -8.19 -2.67
CA LEU A 102 0.18 -7.31 -1.53
C LEU A 102 1.48 -6.60 -1.12
N PHE A 103 1.37 -5.30 -0.84
CA PHE A 103 2.43 -4.48 -0.27
C PHE A 103 2.06 -4.12 1.17
N ARG A 104 3.01 -4.23 2.10
CA ARG A 104 2.94 -3.78 3.50
C ARG A 104 4.30 -3.23 3.93
#